data_AF-A0A1V5W2N1-F1
#
_entry.id   AF-A0A1V5W2N1-F1
#
_cell.length_a   1.000
_cell.length_b   1.000
_cell.length_c   1.000
_cell.angle_alpha   90.00
_cell.angle_beta   90.00
_cell.angle_gamma   90.00
#
_symmetry.space_group_name_H-M   'P 1'
#
loop_
_entity.id
_entity.type
_entity.pdbx_description
1 polymer ?
#
loop_
_entity_poly.entity_id
_entity_poly.type
_entity_poly.pdbx_seq_one_letter_code
_entity_poly.pdbx_strand_id
1 'polypeptide(L)'
;MEKVITAIYEKGALRPLTPLNLREHQRVRLQVLPEPVPEEETARERVERILSAAGMLQAVPESLLPMSVSEEERQALADRLGNAPGKTAAEMVIEDRGAW
;
A
#
# COMPACT_ATOMS: atom_id res chain seq x y z
N MET A 1 20.30 32.36 12.17
CA MET A 1 19.04 31.92 11.56
C MET A 1 19.34 30.71 10.70
N GLU A 2 18.88 29.55 11.11
CA GLU A 2 18.94 28.33 10.31
C GLU A 2 17.80 28.38 9.29
N LYS A 3 18.13 28.18 8.02
CA LYS A 3 17.15 28.18 6.92
C LYS A 3 17.28 26.86 6.20
N VAL A 4 16.22 26.07 6.21
CA VAL A 4 16.14 24.82 5.44
C VAL A 4 15.94 25.21 3.97
N ILE A 5 16.79 24.68 3.09
CA ILE A 5 16.79 24.99 1.65
C ILE A 5 16.62 23.67 0.91
N THR A 6 15.60 23.59 0.05
CA THR A 6 15.40 22.45 -0.84
C THR A 6 16.31 22.57 -2.06
N ALA A 7 17.00 21.49 -2.40
CA ALA A 7 17.95 21.44 -3.52
C ALA A 7 17.90 20.08 -4.20
N ILE A 8 18.19 20.05 -5.50
CA ILE A 8 18.35 18.81 -6.28
C ILE A 8 19.84 18.49 -6.37
N TYR A 9 20.20 17.24 -6.08
CA TYR A 9 21.55 16.75 -6.31
C TYR A 9 21.70 16.21 -7.74
N GLU A 10 22.45 16.90 -8.59
CA GLU A 10 22.66 16.51 -9.99
C GLU A 10 24.14 16.61 -10.36
N LYS A 11 24.71 15.54 -10.93
CA LYS A 11 26.11 15.49 -11.44
C LYS A 11 27.16 15.93 -10.42
N GLY A 12 26.97 15.59 -9.14
CA GLY A 12 27.92 15.94 -8.08
C GLY A 12 27.76 17.35 -7.50
N ALA A 13 26.74 18.10 -7.91
CA ALA A 13 26.46 19.45 -7.41
C ALA A 13 25.06 19.54 -6.80
N LEU A 14 24.94 20.17 -5.62
CA LEU A 14 23.66 20.57 -5.05
C LEU A 14 23.18 21.84 -5.74
N ARG A 15 21.98 21.78 -6.34
CA ARG A 15 21.33 22.90 -7.03
C ARG A 15 20.10 23.34 -6.22
N PRO A 16 20.19 24.45 -5.46
CA PRO A 16 19.06 24.99 -4.74
C PRO A 16 17.89 25.30 -5.69
N LEU A 17 16.66 24.95 -5.29
CA LEU A 17 15.45 25.31 -6.04
C LEU A 17 15.19 26.82 -6.01
N THR A 18 15.71 27.50 -4.99
CA THR A 18 15.62 28.95 -4.82
C THR A 18 17.02 29.55 -4.80
N PRO A 19 17.30 30.63 -5.54
CA PRO A 19 18.58 31.33 -5.48
C PRO A 19 18.93 31.73 -4.05
N LEU A 20 20.18 31.47 -3.67
CA LEU A 20 20.71 31.86 -2.37
C LEU A 20 21.50 33.15 -2.53
N ASN A 21 21.25 34.12 -1.65
CA ASN A 21 22.03 35.35 -1.59
C ASN A 21 23.36 35.11 -0.85
N LEU A 22 24.24 34.34 -1.49
CA LEU A 22 25.59 34.03 -1.02
C LEU A 22 26.61 34.72 -1.92
N ARG A 23 27.77 35.06 -1.35
CA ARG A 23 28.90 35.61 -2.12
C ARG A 23 29.64 34.49 -2.83
N GLU A 24 30.31 34.82 -3.93
CA GLU A 24 31.25 33.89 -4.56
C GLU A 24 32.31 33.43 -3.54
N HIS A 25 32.64 32.13 -3.58
CA HIS A 25 33.56 31.46 -2.64
C HIS A 25 33.17 31.48 -1.16
N GLN A 26 31.93 31.84 -0.82
CA GLN A 26 31.47 31.76 0.56
C GLN A 26 31.41 30.31 1.05
N ARG A 27 32.15 30.00 2.11
CA ARG A 27 32.11 28.68 2.75
C ARG A 27 30.83 28.54 3.58
N VAL A 28 30.10 27.45 3.36
CA VAL A 28 28.87 27.11 4.08
C VAL A 28 28.96 25.71 4.68
N ARG A 29 28.22 25.45 5.75
CA ARG A 29 28.04 24.10 6.32
C ARG A 29 26.72 23.54 5.81
N LEU A 30 26.75 22.30 5.33
CA LEU A 30 25.57 21.60 4.83
C LEU A 30 25.15 20.54 5.85
N GLN A 31 23.86 20.44 6.10
CA GLN A 31 23.26 19.31 6.80
C GLN A 31 22.40 18.57 5.80
N VAL A 32 22.75 17.32 5.53
CA VAL A 32 21.95 16.45 4.67
C VAL A 32 20.94 15.74 5.56
N LEU A 33 19.67 16.05 5.37
CA LEU A 33 18.57 15.34 6.00
C LEU A 33 18.07 14.30 4.99
N PRO A 34 17.87 13.03 5.38
CA PRO A 34 17.19 12.07 4.53
C PRO A 34 15.76 12.57 4.35
N GLU A 35 15.43 13.05 3.15
CA GLU A 35 14.03 13.23 2.77
C GLU A 35 13.43 11.83 2.72
N PRO A 36 12.26 11.57 3.34
CA PRO A 36 11.53 10.36 3.04
C PRO A 36 11.28 10.41 1.53
N VAL A 37 12.00 9.56 0.79
CA VAL A 37 11.66 9.31 -0.61
C VAL A 37 10.17 9.04 -0.57
N PRO A 38 9.30 9.86 -1.21
CA PRO A 38 7.96 9.39 -1.45
C PRO A 38 8.19 8.11 -2.24
N GLU A 39 8.03 6.95 -1.60
CA GLU A 39 8.15 5.67 -2.27
C GLU A 39 7.37 5.86 -3.57
N GLU A 40 8.06 5.76 -4.70
CA GLU A 40 7.40 5.91 -5.99
C GLU A 40 6.26 4.92 -5.94
N GLU A 41 5.03 5.45 -5.87
CA GLU A 41 3.85 4.66 -5.57
C GLU A 41 3.93 3.43 -6.45
N THR A 42 3.98 2.24 -5.85
CA THR A 42 4.21 1.06 -6.65
C THR A 42 3.03 0.92 -7.62
N ALA A 43 3.24 0.25 -8.76
CA ALA A 43 2.12 -0.02 -9.67
C ALA A 43 0.95 -0.71 -8.95
N ARG A 44 1.26 -1.50 -7.92
CA ARG A 44 0.30 -2.13 -7.03
C ARG A 44 -0.47 -1.12 -6.17
N GLU A 45 0.21 -0.24 -5.45
CA GLU A 45 -0.43 0.80 -4.63
C GLU A 45 -1.34 1.71 -5.46
N ARG A 46 -0.91 2.07 -6.68
CA ARG A 46 -1.75 2.83 -7.63
C ARG A 46 -3.06 2.11 -7.92
N VAL A 47 -3.00 0.81 -8.22
CA VAL A 47 -4.17 0.00 -8.52
C VAL A 47 -5.07 -0.15 -7.29
N GLU A 48 -4.50 -0.44 -6.13
CA GLU A 48 -5.22 -0.56 -4.86
C GLU A 48 -5.97 0.74 -4.52
N ARG A 49 -5.34 1.91 -4.74
CA ARG A 49 -5.98 3.22 -4.56
C ARG A 49 -7.14 3.44 -5.54
N ILE A 50 -6.95 3.14 -6.83
CA ILE A 50 -8.01 3.30 -7.85
C ILE A 50 -9.22 2.43 -7.51
N LEU A 51 -8.98 1.17 -7.17
CA LEU A 51 -10.05 0.23 -6.83
C LEU A 51 -10.73 0.61 -5.52
N SER A 52 -9.99 1.13 -4.54
CA SER A 52 -10.56 1.64 -3.29
C SER A 52 -11.43 2.87 -3.53
N ALA A 53 -10.98 3.82 -4.36
CA ALA A 53 -11.76 5.00 -4.74
C ALA A 53 -13.02 4.65 -5.54
N ALA A 54 -12.98 3.57 -6.31
CA ALA A 54 -14.14 3.03 -7.02
C ALA A 54 -15.08 2.21 -6.11
N GLY A 55 -14.75 2.03 -4.83
CA GLY A 55 -15.52 1.19 -3.89
C GLY A 55 -15.43 -0.31 -4.18
N MET A 56 -14.49 -0.73 -5.02
CA MET A 56 -14.25 -2.14 -5.38
C MET A 56 -13.31 -2.85 -4.40
N LEU A 57 -12.50 -2.09 -3.68
CA LEU A 57 -11.62 -2.56 -2.62
C LEU A 57 -11.98 -1.82 -1.33
N GLN A 58 -12.22 -2.56 -0.27
CA GLN A 58 -12.39 -2.00 1.06
C GLN A 58 -11.20 -2.47 1.90
N ALA A 59 -10.35 -1.52 2.30
CA ALA A 59 -9.27 -1.83 3.22
C ALA A 59 -9.89 -2.34 4.54
N VAL A 60 -9.68 -3.61 4.85
CA VAL A 60 -10.11 -4.18 6.13
C VAL A 60 -9.04 -3.81 7.15
N PRO A 61 -9.39 -3.09 8.24
CA PRO A 61 -8.48 -2.84 9.33
C PRO A 61 -7.83 -4.15 9.79
N GLU A 62 -6.52 -4.14 10.01
CA GLU A 62 -5.77 -5.34 10.44
C GLU A 62 -6.34 -5.93 11.74
N SER A 63 -6.91 -5.07 12.61
CA SER A 63 -7.61 -5.44 13.83
C SER A 63 -8.89 -6.27 13.61
N LEU A 64 -9.42 -6.31 12.38
CA LEU A 64 -10.59 -7.09 11.99
C LEU A 64 -10.20 -8.34 11.19
N LEU A 65 -8.92 -8.54 10.88
CA LEU A 65 -8.49 -9.79 10.26
C LEU A 65 -8.67 -10.92 11.28
N PRO A 66 -9.38 -12.00 10.93
CA PRO A 66 -9.48 -13.15 11.82
C PRO A 66 -8.07 -13.68 12.08
N MET A 67 -7.84 -14.16 13.31
CA MET A 67 -6.60 -14.86 13.63
C MET A 67 -6.39 -16.01 12.64
N SER A 68 -5.14 -16.25 12.25
CA SER A 68 -4.79 -17.35 11.36
C SER A 68 -5.27 -18.67 11.97
N VAL A 69 -6.26 -19.29 11.34
CA VAL A 69 -6.81 -20.60 11.71
C VAL A 69 -5.76 -21.66 11.37
N SER A 70 -5.57 -22.63 12.26
CA SER A 70 -4.63 -23.74 11.97
C SER A 70 -5.15 -24.59 10.80
N GLU A 71 -4.27 -25.39 10.19
CA GLU A 71 -4.67 -26.28 9.11
C GLU A 71 -5.68 -27.33 9.60
N GLU A 72 -5.49 -27.85 10.81
CA GLU A 72 -6.38 -28.82 11.45
C GLU A 72 -7.76 -28.21 11.76
N GLU A 73 -7.79 -27.00 12.30
CA GLU A 73 -9.05 -26.27 12.57
C GLU A 73 -9.81 -25.98 11.27
N ARG A 74 -9.09 -25.61 10.21
CA ARG A 74 -9.66 -25.40 8.88
C ARG A 74 -10.23 -26.69 8.31
N GLN A 75 -9.53 -27.82 8.44
CA GLN A 75 -9.99 -29.12 7.96
C GLN A 75 -11.23 -29.58 8.73
N ALA A 76 -11.23 -29.48 10.06
CA ALA A 76 -12.38 -29.84 10.88
C ALA A 76 -13.62 -29.01 10.55
N LEU A 77 -13.45 -27.71 10.23
CA LEU A 77 -14.54 -26.86 9.79
C LEU A 77 -15.05 -27.27 8.39
N ALA A 78 -14.15 -27.58 7.46
CA ALA A 78 -14.51 -28.04 6.12
C ALA A 78 -15.33 -29.34 6.18
N ASP A 79 -14.92 -30.31 7.01
CA ASP A 79 -15.64 -31.57 7.19
C ASP A 79 -17.05 -31.34 7.76
N ARG A 80 -17.19 -30.42 8.72
CA ARG A 80 -18.50 -30.06 9.29
C ARG A 80 -19.42 -29.41 8.26
N LEU A 81 -18.89 -28.51 7.43
CA LEU A 81 -19.67 -27.82 6.40
C LEU A 81 -20.03 -28.75 5.23
N GLY A 82 -19.13 -29.64 4.83
CA GLY A 82 -19.38 -30.63 3.78
C GLY A 82 -20.42 -31.68 4.15
N ASN A 83 -20.55 -32.00 5.44
CA ASN A 83 -21.57 -32.92 5.95
C ASN A 83 -22.86 -32.21 6.42
N ALA A 84 -22.95 -30.89 6.29
CA ALA A 84 -24.14 -30.15 6.69
C ALA A 84 -25.31 -30.49 5.74
N PRO A 85 -26.54 -30.67 6.27
CA PRO A 85 -27.70 -30.95 5.43
C PRO A 85 -28.07 -29.73 4.59
N GLY A 86 -28.43 -29.95 3.32
CA GLY A 86 -28.87 -28.92 2.39
C GLY A 86 -27.94 -28.77 1.19
N LYS A 87 -28.25 -27.80 0.33
CA LYS A 87 -27.38 -27.44 -0.79
C LYS A 87 -26.22 -26.59 -0.29
N THR A 88 -25.03 -26.86 -0.80
CA THR A 88 -23.87 -26.01 -0.57
C THR A 88 -24.07 -24.65 -1.23
N ALA A 89 -23.37 -23.64 -0.73
CA ALA A 89 -23.40 -22.31 -1.35
C ALA A 89 -22.97 -22.35 -2.83
N ALA A 90 -22.02 -23.22 -3.17
CA ALA A 90 -21.57 -23.43 -4.54
C ALA A 90 -22.71 -23.98 -5.43
N GLU A 91 -23.43 -25.00 -4.96
CA GLU A 91 -24.58 -25.55 -5.69
C GLU A 91 -25.68 -24.52 -5.91
N MET A 92 -26.01 -23.71 -4.89
CA MET A 92 -27.00 -22.64 -5.04
C MET A 92 -26.56 -21.61 -6.08
N VAL A 93 -25.27 -21.21 -6.09
CA VAL A 93 -24.74 -20.26 -7.07
C VAL A 93 -24.74 -20.85 -8.48
N ILE A 94 -24.43 -22.15 -8.63
CA ILE A 94 -24.46 -22.84 -9.93
C ILE A 94 -25.90 -22.92 -10.45
N GLU A 95 -26.87 -23.22 -9.58
CA GLU A 95 -28.29 -23.27 -9.94
C GLU A 95 -28.84 -21.90 -10.32
N ASP A 96 -28.50 -20.84 -9.57
CA ASP A 96 -28.94 -19.46 -9.83
C ASP A 96 -28.38 -18.89 -11.15
N ARG A 97 -27.19 -19.35 -11.56
CA ARG A 97 -26.61 -18.98 -12.86
C ARG A 97 -27.36 -19.58 -14.06
N GLY A 98 -28.18 -20.61 -13.85
CA GLY A 98 -28.92 -21.31 -14.90
C GLY A 98 -28.03 -22.22 -15.77
N ALA A 99 -28.66 -22.97 -16.67
CA ALA A 99 -27.95 -23.71 -17.70
C ALA A 99 -27.44 -22.71 -18.76
N TRP A 100 -26.18 -22.85 -19.13
CA TRP A 100 -25.56 -22.10 -20.23
C TRP A 100 -26.33 -22.28 -21.54
#